data_AF-A0A1B7WBA0-F1
#
_entry.id   AF-A0A1B7WBA0-F1
#
_cell.length_a   1.000
_cell.length_b   1.000
_cell.length_c   1.000
_cell.angle_alpha   90.00
_cell.angle_beta   90.00
_cell.angle_gamma   90.00
#
_symmetry.space_group_name_H-M   'P 1'
#
loop_
_entity.id
_entity.type
_entity.pdbx_description
1 polymer ?
#
loop_
_entity_poly.entity_id
_entity_poly.type
_entity_poly.pdbx_seq_one_letter_code
_entity_poly.pdbx_strand_id
1 'polypeptide(L)'
;NDDIQFVIDLGLCKMHPYGGLTIANPIYREVLPRVLTVTPMASLPMIAPTWLTAAGELNIDALLTAFLKFWKQHGEPLLGSTGYHEIAPHIVLMAFLHRVVNGGGILEREYAIGSDRMDLCLRYKDVTLGIELKVWRDKKRDPQADGIEQLESYLGRLGLDFGWLLVFDRRKNALPMEERLSTEVVVTENQYRITVIRA
;
A
#
# COMPACT_ATOMS: atom_id res chain seq x y z
N ASN A 1 -0.47 8.52 29.16
CA ASN A 1 -1.36 7.46 28.64
C ASN A 1 -0.66 6.16 28.92
N ASP A 2 -1.23 5.35 29.82
CA ASP A 2 -0.57 4.18 30.39
C ASP A 2 -0.24 3.13 29.33
N ASP A 3 -1.04 3.04 28.26
CA ASP A 3 -0.77 2.14 27.14
C ASP A 3 0.52 2.50 26.40
N ILE A 4 0.83 3.79 26.25
CA ILE A 4 2.05 4.26 25.58
C ILE A 4 3.28 3.93 26.43
N GLN A 5 3.21 4.20 27.73
CA GLN A 5 4.30 3.89 28.64
C GLN A 5 4.52 2.38 28.71
N PHE A 6 3.43 1.60 28.77
CA PHE A 6 3.47 0.14 28.79
C PHE A 6 4.19 -0.45 27.58
N VAL A 7 3.88 -0.01 26.35
CA VAL A 7 4.57 -0.52 25.15
C VAL A 7 6.02 -0.02 25.03
N ILE A 8 6.36 1.11 25.64
CA ILE A 8 7.76 1.57 25.77
C ILE A 8 8.52 0.68 26.75
N ASP A 9 7.94 0.38 27.91
CA ASP A 9 8.55 -0.44 28.95
C ASP A 9 8.75 -1.89 28.50
N LEU A 10 7.84 -2.42 27.66
CA LEU A 10 7.99 -3.72 27.00
C LEU A 10 9.05 -3.72 25.89
N GLY A 11 9.63 -2.57 25.53
CA GLY A 11 10.60 -2.45 24.45
C GLY A 11 10.01 -2.66 23.05
N LEU A 12 8.68 -2.56 22.89
CA LEU A 12 8.01 -2.66 21.59
C LEU A 12 8.12 -1.35 20.82
N CYS A 13 7.97 -0.23 21.53
CA CYS A 13 8.06 1.12 21.00
C CYS A 13 9.13 1.93 21.73
N LYS A 14 9.57 3.03 21.12
CA LYS A 14 10.45 4.02 21.73
C LYS A 14 10.04 5.42 21.30
N MET A 15 10.39 6.41 22.10
CA MET A 15 10.25 7.80 21.70
C MET A 15 11.31 8.16 20.67
N HIS A 16 10.88 8.75 19.56
CA HIS A 16 11.79 9.25 18.54
C HIS A 16 12.43 10.58 19.02
N PRO A 17 13.72 10.83 18.73
CA PRO A 17 14.42 12.05 19.20
C PRO A 17 13.76 13.36 18.76
N TYR A 18 13.09 13.35 17.62
CA TYR A 18 12.36 14.50 17.07
C TYR A 18 10.86 14.50 17.44
N GLY A 19 10.47 13.68 18.42
CA GLY A 19 9.09 13.50 18.86
C GLY A 19 8.34 12.39 18.13
N GLY A 20 7.32 11.84 18.79
CA GLY A 20 6.48 10.74 18.30
C GLY A 20 6.94 9.36 18.76
N LEU A 21 6.02 8.39 18.71
CA LEU A 21 6.26 6.99 19.04
C LEU A 21 6.73 6.24 17.79
N THR A 22 7.81 5.47 17.90
CA THR A 22 8.31 4.63 16.80
C THR A 22 8.54 3.21 17.28
N ILE A 23 8.47 2.23 16.36
CA ILE A 23 8.74 0.83 16.67
C ILE A 23 10.23 0.67 17.01
N ALA A 24 10.51 0.06 18.18
CA ALA A 24 11.85 -0.05 18.72
C ALA A 24 12.71 -1.09 17.99
N ASN A 25 12.12 -2.25 17.64
CA ASN A 25 12.82 -3.36 16.99
C ASN A 25 12.39 -3.49 15.51
N PRO A 26 13.34 -3.53 14.55
CA PRO A 26 13.03 -3.78 13.13
C PRO A 26 12.18 -5.02 12.86
N ILE A 27 12.33 -6.09 13.65
CA ILE A 27 11.52 -7.31 13.51
C ILE A 27 10.03 -7.01 13.69
N TYR A 28 9.66 -6.13 14.64
CA TYR A 28 8.27 -5.78 14.86
C TYR A 28 7.68 -4.95 13.72
N ARG A 29 8.52 -4.22 12.95
CA ARG A 29 8.07 -3.53 11.74
C ARG A 29 7.60 -4.50 10.66
N GLU A 30 8.15 -5.70 10.61
CA GLU A 30 7.70 -6.75 9.69
C GLU A 30 6.51 -7.54 10.25
N VAL A 31 6.51 -7.81 11.56
CA VAL A 31 5.48 -8.66 12.19
C VAL A 31 4.14 -7.93 12.34
N LEU A 32 4.14 -6.69 12.82
CA LEU A 32 2.88 -5.98 13.12
C LEU A 32 1.98 -5.81 11.88
N PRO A 33 2.46 -5.33 10.73
CA PRO A 33 1.64 -5.21 9.52
C PRO A 33 1.12 -6.55 9.02
N ARG A 34 1.95 -7.61 9.11
CA ARG A 34 1.53 -8.97 8.75
C ARG A 34 0.41 -9.49 9.66
N VAL A 35 0.46 -9.19 10.96
CA VAL A 35 -0.60 -9.55 11.90
C VAL A 35 -1.88 -8.76 11.61
N LEU A 36 -1.74 -7.46 11.30
CA LEU A 36 -2.88 -6.59 10.98
C LEU A 36 -3.61 -6.99 9.69
N THR A 37 -2.94 -7.64 8.74
CA THR A 37 -3.58 -8.14 7.51
C THR A 37 -4.31 -9.46 7.71
N VAL A 38 -4.11 -10.21 8.80
CA VAL A 38 -4.70 -11.55 8.99
C VAL A 38 -6.22 -11.52 8.91
N THR A 39 -6.86 -10.60 9.64
CA THR A 39 -8.33 -10.53 9.68
C THR A 39 -8.93 -10.19 8.32
N PRO A 40 -8.48 -9.11 7.63
CA PRO A 40 -8.89 -8.85 6.24
C PRO A 40 -8.65 -10.04 5.31
N MET A 41 -7.48 -10.68 5.37
CA MET A 41 -7.16 -11.84 4.51
C MET A 41 -8.09 -13.02 4.74
N ALA A 42 -8.43 -13.34 6.00
CA ALA A 42 -9.30 -14.45 6.35
C ALA A 42 -10.74 -14.25 5.85
N SER A 43 -11.17 -13.00 5.68
CA SER A 43 -12.50 -12.67 5.13
C SER A 43 -12.54 -12.68 3.60
N LEU A 44 -11.40 -12.81 2.91
CA LEU A 44 -11.36 -12.79 1.46
C LEU A 44 -11.55 -14.19 0.85
N PRO A 45 -12.33 -14.31 -0.23
CA PRO A 45 -12.45 -15.57 -0.94
C PRO A 45 -11.13 -15.96 -1.60
N MET A 46 -10.84 -17.26 -1.63
CA MET A 46 -9.77 -17.79 -2.47
C MET A 46 -10.15 -17.59 -3.93
N ILE A 47 -9.27 -16.93 -4.69
CA ILE A 47 -9.45 -16.71 -6.13
C ILE A 47 -8.27 -17.33 -6.88
N ALA A 48 -8.56 -17.93 -8.03
CA ALA A 48 -7.50 -18.32 -8.96
C ALA A 48 -6.74 -17.06 -9.43
N PRO A 49 -5.40 -17.11 -9.54
CA PRO A 49 -4.61 -15.95 -9.93
C PRO A 49 -4.91 -15.58 -11.39
N THR A 50 -5.66 -14.50 -11.59
CA THR A 50 -5.97 -13.96 -12.93
C THR A 50 -4.89 -13.03 -13.47
N TRP A 51 -3.87 -12.75 -12.66
CA TRP A 51 -2.78 -11.81 -12.94
C TRP A 51 -1.49 -12.50 -13.41
N LEU A 52 -1.56 -13.79 -13.75
CA LEU A 52 -0.44 -14.54 -14.30
C LEU A 52 -0.63 -14.80 -15.79
N THR A 53 0.46 -14.73 -16.56
CA THR A 53 0.48 -15.17 -17.96
C THR A 53 0.40 -16.70 -18.04
N ALA A 54 0.23 -17.26 -19.25
CA ALA A 54 0.30 -18.71 -19.46
C ALA A 54 1.68 -19.30 -19.08
N ALA A 55 2.75 -18.48 -19.11
CA ALA A 55 4.09 -18.85 -18.63
C ALA A 55 4.24 -18.72 -17.10
N GLY A 56 3.18 -18.28 -16.41
CA GLY A 56 3.16 -18.05 -14.96
C GLY A 56 4.00 -16.84 -14.54
N GLU A 57 4.19 -15.85 -15.41
CA GLU A 57 4.83 -14.57 -15.10
C GLU A 57 3.78 -13.55 -14.66
N LEU A 58 4.18 -12.54 -13.91
CA LEU A 58 3.26 -11.49 -13.46
C LEU A 58 2.87 -10.57 -14.62
N ASN A 59 1.58 -10.49 -14.92
CA ASN A 59 1.03 -9.50 -15.85
C ASN A 59 0.52 -8.30 -15.05
N ILE A 60 1.21 -7.16 -15.18
CA ILE A 60 0.92 -5.93 -14.42
C ILE A 60 -0.47 -5.36 -14.74
N ASP A 61 -0.89 -5.35 -16.01
CA ASP A 61 -2.20 -4.83 -16.40
C ASP A 61 -3.35 -5.73 -15.89
N ALA A 62 -3.14 -7.04 -15.90
CA ALA A 62 -4.07 -8.00 -15.33
C ALA A 62 -4.12 -7.91 -13.80
N LEU A 63 -2.98 -7.66 -13.15
CA LEU A 63 -2.91 -7.38 -11.71
C LEU A 63 -3.69 -6.11 -11.35
N LEU A 64 -3.54 -5.04 -12.14
CA LEU A 64 -4.26 -3.79 -11.95
C LEU A 64 -5.75 -4.03 -12.05
N THR A 65 -6.18 -4.70 -13.11
CA THR A 65 -7.59 -5.05 -13.33
C THR A 65 -8.15 -5.88 -12.17
N ALA A 66 -7.39 -6.86 -11.68
CA ALA A 66 -7.76 -7.66 -10.52
C ALA A 66 -7.86 -6.83 -9.24
N PHE A 67 -6.95 -5.86 -9.04
CA PHE A 67 -6.99 -4.93 -7.92
C PHE A 67 -8.22 -4.02 -7.97
N LEU A 68 -8.52 -3.41 -9.11
CA LEU A 68 -9.69 -2.53 -9.27
C LEU A 68 -11.00 -3.28 -9.01
N LYS A 69 -11.13 -4.50 -9.55
CA LYS A 69 -12.29 -5.37 -9.29
C LYS A 69 -12.41 -5.72 -7.81
N PHE A 70 -11.30 -6.11 -7.19
CA PHE A 70 -11.24 -6.40 -5.77
C PHE A 70 -11.65 -5.19 -4.92
N TRP A 71 -11.09 -4.02 -5.22
CA TRP A 71 -11.35 -2.79 -4.48
C TRP A 71 -12.81 -2.40 -4.58
N LYS A 72 -13.39 -2.47 -5.77
CA LYS A 72 -14.81 -2.22 -6.00
C LYS A 72 -15.72 -3.16 -5.20
N GLN A 73 -15.35 -4.44 -5.09
CA GLN A 73 -16.19 -5.45 -4.41
C GLN A 73 -16.00 -5.49 -2.89
N HIS A 74 -14.80 -5.18 -2.39
CA HIS A 74 -14.42 -5.47 -1.01
C HIS A 74 -13.80 -4.28 -0.26
N GLY A 75 -13.44 -3.19 -0.94
CA GLY A 75 -12.71 -2.08 -0.34
C GLY A 75 -13.48 -1.42 0.83
N GLU A 76 -14.71 -0.99 0.61
CA GLU A 76 -15.55 -0.33 1.64
C GLU A 76 -15.81 -1.22 2.86
N PRO A 77 -16.28 -2.48 2.70
CA PRO A 77 -16.47 -3.39 3.83
C PRO A 77 -15.18 -3.60 4.64
N LEU A 78 -14.05 -3.78 3.96
CA LEU A 78 -12.78 -4.03 4.64
C LEU A 78 -12.28 -2.77 5.36
N LEU A 79 -12.38 -1.60 4.74
CA LEU A 79 -12.01 -0.32 5.35
C LEU A 79 -12.79 -0.09 6.67
N GLY A 80 -14.09 -0.38 6.68
CA GLY A 80 -14.94 -0.25 7.86
C GLY A 80 -14.68 -1.31 8.94
N SER A 81 -14.16 -2.48 8.56
CA SER A 81 -13.86 -3.57 9.51
C SER A 81 -12.55 -3.38 10.29
N THR A 82 -11.64 -2.50 9.82
CA THR A 82 -10.37 -2.29 10.51
C THR A 82 -10.54 -1.31 11.68
N GLY A 83 -10.05 -1.67 12.87
CA GLY A 83 -9.96 -0.72 13.98
C GLY A 83 -8.98 0.44 13.73
N TYR A 84 -8.11 0.29 12.72
CA TYR A 84 -7.02 1.19 12.39
C TYR A 84 -7.36 2.05 11.17
N HIS A 85 -8.36 2.91 11.34
CA HIS A 85 -8.88 3.75 10.27
C HIS A 85 -7.77 4.47 9.49
N GLU A 86 -6.74 5.00 10.14
CA GLU A 86 -5.66 5.77 9.50
C GLU A 86 -4.86 4.98 8.45
N ILE A 87 -4.58 3.71 8.73
CA ILE A 87 -3.81 2.81 7.86
C ILE A 87 -4.69 1.77 7.14
N ALA A 88 -6.01 1.87 7.25
CA ALA A 88 -6.94 0.91 6.65
C ALA A 88 -6.66 0.66 5.14
N PRO A 89 -6.43 1.68 4.29
CA PRO A 89 -6.12 1.44 2.88
C PRO A 89 -4.82 0.65 2.67
N HIS A 90 -3.80 0.91 3.50
CA HIS A 90 -2.54 0.18 3.49
C HIS A 90 -2.77 -1.30 3.81
N ILE A 91 -3.55 -1.58 4.87
CA ILE A 91 -3.88 -2.94 5.28
C ILE A 91 -4.64 -3.69 4.16
N VAL A 92 -5.62 -3.04 3.54
CA VAL A 92 -6.43 -3.64 2.47
C VAL A 92 -5.59 -3.92 1.22
N LEU A 93 -4.74 -2.97 0.80
CA LEU A 93 -3.81 -3.18 -0.31
C LEU A 93 -2.85 -4.33 -0.01
N MET A 94 -2.28 -4.37 1.19
CA MET A 94 -1.39 -5.45 1.59
C MET A 94 -2.11 -6.80 1.59
N ALA A 95 -3.33 -6.88 2.12
CA ALA A 95 -4.14 -8.10 2.10
C ALA A 95 -4.40 -8.59 0.68
N PHE A 96 -4.63 -7.67 -0.28
CA PHE A 96 -4.70 -7.99 -1.70
C PHE A 96 -3.38 -8.57 -2.23
N LEU A 97 -2.26 -7.87 -2.00
CA LEU A 97 -0.94 -8.23 -2.53
C LEU A 97 -0.40 -9.53 -1.92
N HIS A 98 -0.74 -9.85 -0.67
CA HIS A 98 -0.40 -11.13 -0.06
C HIS A 98 -0.94 -12.33 -0.86
N ARG A 99 -2.07 -12.19 -1.55
CA ARG A 99 -2.59 -13.24 -2.44
C ARG A 99 -1.71 -13.46 -3.66
N VAL A 100 -1.03 -12.41 -4.13
CA VAL A 100 -0.04 -12.49 -5.21
C VAL A 100 1.23 -13.19 -4.72
N VAL A 101 1.72 -12.81 -3.53
CA VAL A 101 2.90 -13.40 -2.88
C VAL A 101 2.71 -14.89 -2.61
N ASN A 102 1.54 -15.31 -2.16
CA ASN A 102 1.22 -16.73 -1.94
C ASN A 102 1.34 -17.58 -3.22
N GLY A 103 1.32 -16.97 -4.42
CA GLY A 103 1.58 -17.64 -5.70
C GLY A 103 3.07 -17.85 -6.02
N GLY A 104 3.99 -17.43 -5.16
CA GLY A 104 5.45 -17.52 -5.37
C GLY A 104 6.18 -16.18 -5.53
N GLY A 105 5.53 -15.07 -5.15
CA GLY A 105 6.14 -13.74 -5.12
C GLY A 105 6.78 -13.39 -3.78
N ILE A 106 7.40 -12.22 -3.71
CA ILE A 106 7.95 -11.58 -2.52
C ILE A 106 7.39 -10.15 -2.46
N LEU A 107 6.93 -9.73 -1.27
CA LEU A 107 6.51 -8.36 -1.02
C LEU A 107 7.41 -7.75 0.04
N GLU A 108 8.30 -6.88 -0.41
CA GLU A 108 9.20 -6.07 0.42
C GLU A 108 8.50 -4.73 0.76
N ARG A 109 8.82 -4.19 1.93
CA ARG A 109 8.19 -3.00 2.48
C ARG A 109 9.29 -2.09 2.99
N GLU A 110 9.30 -0.83 2.58
CA GLU A 110 10.19 0.16 3.13
C GLU A 110 9.38 1.19 3.93
N TYR A 111 9.70 1.29 5.22
CA TYR A 111 9.07 2.24 6.14
C TYR A 111 9.96 3.47 6.29
N ALA A 112 9.52 4.62 5.77
CA ALA A 112 10.19 5.89 6.05
C ALA A 112 9.78 6.41 7.45
N ILE A 113 10.76 6.52 8.35
CA ILE A 113 10.56 6.96 9.74
C ILE A 113 9.98 8.39 9.74
N GLY A 114 8.87 8.60 10.46
CA GLY A 114 8.29 9.93 10.68
C GLY A 114 7.40 10.46 9.55
N SER A 115 7.07 9.64 8.56
CA SER A 115 6.12 9.99 7.50
C SER A 115 5.10 8.87 7.27
N ASP A 116 3.87 9.22 6.93
CA ASP A 116 2.77 8.33 6.47
C ASP A 116 3.10 7.60 5.14
N ARG A 117 4.39 7.33 4.86
CA ARG A 117 4.90 6.71 3.64
C ARG A 117 5.06 5.21 3.84
N MET A 118 4.60 4.45 2.87
CA MET A 118 4.82 3.01 2.80
C MET A 118 5.11 2.67 1.36
N ASP A 119 6.39 2.54 1.06
CA ASP A 119 6.87 2.16 -0.25
C ASP A 119 6.84 0.63 -0.28
N LEU A 120 6.17 0.06 -1.28
CA LEU A 120 6.01 -1.38 -1.44
C LEU A 120 6.76 -1.82 -2.70
N CYS A 121 7.54 -2.90 -2.60
CA CYS A 121 8.15 -3.55 -3.75
C CYS A 121 7.57 -4.97 -3.87
N LEU A 122 6.79 -5.19 -4.92
CA LEU A 122 6.32 -6.52 -5.29
C LEU A 122 7.29 -7.13 -6.30
N ARG A 123 7.95 -8.22 -5.92
CA ARG A 123 8.79 -9.02 -6.81
C ARG A 123 8.11 -10.34 -7.09
N TYR A 124 8.02 -10.71 -8.36
CA TYR A 124 7.45 -11.99 -8.77
C TYR A 124 8.23 -12.51 -9.98
N LYS A 125 9.05 -13.54 -9.76
CA LYS A 125 10.05 -13.99 -10.74
C LYS A 125 10.89 -12.79 -11.22
N ASP A 126 10.93 -12.54 -12.52
CA ASP A 126 11.73 -11.47 -13.13
C ASP A 126 11.02 -10.11 -13.15
N VAL A 127 9.76 -10.04 -12.69
CA VAL A 127 8.98 -8.80 -12.66
C VAL A 127 9.10 -8.15 -11.29
N THR A 128 9.49 -6.88 -11.27
CA THR A 128 9.49 -6.03 -10.07
C THR A 128 8.57 -4.84 -10.29
N LEU A 129 7.67 -4.58 -9.34
CA LEU A 129 6.73 -3.47 -9.35
C LEU A 129 6.94 -2.62 -8.09
N GLY A 130 7.33 -1.36 -8.29
CA GLY A 130 7.34 -0.34 -7.24
C GLY A 130 5.94 0.26 -7.07
N ILE A 131 5.50 0.37 -5.81
CA ILE A 131 4.17 0.87 -5.46
C ILE A 131 4.30 1.89 -4.34
N GLU A 132 3.75 3.08 -4.56
CA GLU A 132 3.63 4.15 -3.58
C GLU A 132 2.17 4.33 -3.17
N LEU A 133 1.93 4.62 -1.89
CA LEU A 133 0.58 4.85 -1.36
C LEU A 133 0.46 6.22 -0.69
N LYS A 134 -0.60 6.96 -1.04
CA LYS A 134 -1.00 8.22 -0.41
C LYS A 134 -2.44 8.16 0.08
N VAL A 135 -2.67 8.72 1.27
CA VAL A 135 -4.01 8.92 1.81
C VAL A 135 -4.35 10.40 1.75
N TRP A 136 -5.36 10.78 0.97
CA TRP A 136 -5.83 12.16 0.88
C TRP A 136 -6.88 12.44 1.96
N ARG A 137 -6.51 13.25 2.95
CA ARG A 137 -7.36 13.58 4.11
C ARG A 137 -8.01 14.96 3.98
N ASP A 138 -9.03 15.21 4.79
CA ASP A 138 -9.66 16.53 4.90
C ASP A 138 -8.63 17.63 5.16
N LYS A 139 -8.83 18.81 4.55
CA LYS A 139 -7.97 20.00 4.71
C LYS A 139 -6.51 19.82 4.26
N LYS A 140 -6.18 18.70 3.60
CA LYS A 140 -4.89 18.50 2.93
C LYS A 140 -5.05 18.71 1.43
N ARG A 141 -4.01 19.23 0.79
CA ARG A 141 -3.93 19.29 -0.68
C ARG A 141 -3.86 17.88 -1.26
N ASP A 142 -4.20 17.77 -2.54
CA ASP A 142 -4.04 16.52 -3.28
C ASP A 142 -2.56 16.04 -3.21
N PRO A 143 -2.31 14.81 -2.71
CA PRO A 143 -0.95 14.30 -2.55
C PRO A 143 -0.37 13.71 -3.84
N GLN A 144 -1.08 13.72 -4.98
CA GLN A 144 -0.62 13.07 -6.21
C GLN A 144 0.76 13.55 -6.67
N ALA A 145 1.00 14.87 -6.70
CA ALA A 145 2.29 15.41 -7.13
C ALA A 145 3.44 14.93 -6.21
N ASP A 146 3.23 14.97 -4.89
CA ASP A 146 4.22 14.52 -3.91
C ASP A 146 4.43 13.00 -4.00
N GLY A 147 3.38 12.24 -4.33
CA GLY A 147 3.43 10.81 -4.55
C GLY A 147 4.21 10.44 -5.80
N ILE A 148 4.06 11.20 -6.89
CA ILE A 148 4.83 11.03 -8.13
C ILE A 148 6.31 11.25 -7.86
N GLU A 149 6.67 12.39 -7.24
CA GLU A 149 8.07 12.72 -6.92
C GLU A 149 8.72 11.64 -6.05
N GLN A 150 8.00 11.15 -5.05
CA GLN A 150 8.50 10.11 -4.14
C GLN A 150 8.64 8.76 -4.85
N LEU A 151 7.65 8.38 -5.66
CA LEU A 151 7.71 7.16 -6.44
C LEU A 151 8.86 7.20 -7.45
N GLU A 152 9.11 8.32 -8.14
CA GLU A 152 10.28 8.46 -9.02
C GLU A 152 11.59 8.23 -8.27
N SER A 153 11.76 8.84 -7.09
CA SER A 153 12.96 8.60 -6.27
C SER A 153 13.09 7.13 -5.87
N TYR A 154 11.98 6.45 -5.61
CA TYR A 154 11.97 5.05 -5.21
C TYR A 154 12.29 4.12 -6.39
N LEU A 155 11.63 4.33 -7.54
CA LEU A 155 11.89 3.60 -8.78
C LEU A 155 13.35 3.75 -9.23
N GLY A 156 13.92 4.95 -9.12
CA GLY A 156 15.33 5.20 -9.41
C GLY A 156 16.30 4.39 -8.53
N ARG A 157 15.97 4.15 -7.25
CA ARG A 157 16.77 3.28 -6.36
C ARG A 157 16.63 1.80 -6.73
N LEU A 158 15.45 1.40 -7.21
CA LEU A 158 15.18 0.03 -7.65
C LEU A 158 15.68 -0.27 -9.07
N GLY A 159 16.05 0.77 -9.84
CA GLY A 159 16.43 0.63 -11.25
C GLY A 159 15.24 0.30 -12.17
N LEU A 160 14.04 0.77 -11.80
CA LEU A 160 12.80 0.56 -12.56
C LEU A 160 12.39 1.82 -13.29
N ASP A 161 11.64 1.69 -14.38
CA ASP A 161 11.09 2.79 -15.18
C ASP A 161 9.57 2.96 -15.05
N PHE A 162 8.90 2.07 -14.31
CA PHE A 162 7.46 2.13 -14.07
C PHE A 162 7.05 1.74 -12.65
N GLY A 163 5.89 2.23 -12.23
CA GLY A 163 5.33 1.92 -10.91
C GLY A 163 3.88 2.37 -10.75
N TRP A 164 3.30 2.05 -9.60
CA TRP A 164 1.94 2.45 -9.26
C TRP A 164 1.93 3.48 -8.14
N LEU A 165 1.10 4.51 -8.29
CA LEU A 165 0.77 5.44 -7.22
C LEU A 165 -0.70 5.27 -6.85
N LEU A 166 -0.98 4.79 -5.65
CA LEU A 166 -2.35 4.70 -5.13
C LEU A 166 -2.68 5.93 -4.30
N VAL A 167 -3.72 6.67 -4.68
CA VAL A 167 -4.25 7.81 -3.93
C VAL A 167 -5.62 7.44 -3.37
N PHE A 168 -5.67 7.13 -2.09
CA PHE A 168 -6.91 6.84 -1.37
C PHE A 168 -7.54 8.12 -0.84
N ASP A 169 -8.63 8.55 -1.45
CA ASP A 169 -9.40 9.70 -0.99
C ASP A 169 -10.18 9.32 0.28
N ARG A 170 -9.94 10.02 1.37
CA ARG A 170 -10.65 9.79 2.65
C ARG A 170 -11.25 11.08 3.18
N ARG A 171 -11.42 12.06 2.31
CA ARG A 171 -12.14 13.29 2.64
C ARG A 171 -13.61 12.96 2.90
N LYS A 172 -14.21 13.64 3.87
CA LYS A 172 -15.62 13.42 4.23
C LYS A 172 -16.60 13.70 3.09
N ASN A 173 -16.21 14.61 2.19
CA ASN A 173 -17.01 15.02 1.03
C ASN A 173 -16.51 14.39 -0.28
N ALA A 174 -15.71 13.33 -0.20
CA ALA A 174 -15.31 12.59 -1.40
C ALA A 174 -16.55 11.91 -2.01
N LEU A 175 -16.53 11.73 -3.34
CA LEU A 175 -17.55 10.96 -4.03
C LEU A 175 -17.58 9.51 -3.51
N PRO A 176 -18.69 8.77 -3.71
CA PRO A 176 -18.74 7.34 -3.43
C PRO A 176 -17.59 6.59 -4.09
N MET A 177 -17.15 5.49 -3.48
CA MET A 177 -15.91 4.82 -3.88
C MET A 177 -15.92 4.37 -5.36
N GLU A 178 -17.08 3.94 -5.87
CA GLU A 178 -17.24 3.56 -7.28
C GLU A 178 -17.06 4.74 -8.25
N GLU A 179 -17.46 5.95 -7.86
CA GLU A 179 -17.47 7.13 -8.73
C GLU A 179 -16.10 7.83 -8.79
N ARG A 180 -15.29 7.67 -7.75
CA ARG A 180 -13.93 8.23 -7.69
C ARG A 180 -12.84 7.24 -8.08
N LEU A 181 -13.18 5.96 -8.28
CA LEU A 181 -12.23 4.95 -8.72
C LEU A 181 -11.79 5.27 -10.15
N SER A 182 -10.54 5.69 -10.32
CA SER A 182 -10.01 6.02 -11.64
C SER A 182 -8.56 5.61 -11.78
N THR A 183 -8.13 5.42 -13.02
CA THR A 183 -6.75 5.11 -13.37
C THR A 183 -6.27 6.01 -14.48
N GLU A 184 -5.08 6.56 -14.31
CA GLU A 184 -4.41 7.41 -15.30
C GLU A 184 -2.95 6.97 -15.42
N VAL A 185 -2.41 6.99 -16.63
CA VAL A 185 -0.97 6.79 -16.84
C VAL A 185 -0.33 8.14 -17.05
N VAL A 186 0.56 8.51 -16.14
CA VAL A 186 1.36 9.73 -16.21
C VAL A 186 2.78 9.33 -16.62
N VAL A 187 3.32 10.01 -17.63
CA VAL A 187 4.74 9.93 -17.97
C VAL A 187 5.41 11.17 -17.40
N THR A 188 6.38 10.98 -16.50
CA THR A 188 7.07 12.08 -15.86
C THR A 188 8.12 12.71 -16.79
N GLU A 189 8.64 13.88 -16.42
CA GLU A 189 9.73 14.54 -17.17
C GLU A 189 10.96 13.62 -17.29
N ASN A 190 11.23 12.84 -16.23
CA ASN A 190 12.32 11.85 -16.20
C ASN A 190 11.98 10.51 -16.89
N GLN A 191 10.89 10.47 -17.68
CA GLN A 191 10.44 9.31 -18.46
C GLN A 191 9.97 8.10 -17.64
N TYR A 192 9.64 8.27 -16.35
CA TYR A 192 9.00 7.19 -15.60
C TYR A 192 7.52 7.07 -16.00
N ARG A 193 7.04 5.84 -16.20
CA ARG A 193 5.64 5.54 -16.46
C ARG A 193 4.93 5.18 -15.15
N ILE A 194 4.18 6.12 -14.60
CA ILE A 194 3.45 5.95 -13.34
C ILE A 194 1.97 5.72 -13.63
N THR A 195 1.43 4.58 -13.19
CA THR A 195 -0.02 4.36 -13.15
C THR A 195 -0.57 4.92 -11.85
N VAL A 196 -1.26 6.06 -11.95
CA VAL A 196 -1.97 6.68 -10.83
C VAL A 196 -3.34 6.01 -10.70
N ILE A 197 -3.64 5.49 -9.52
CA ILE A 197 -4.88 4.80 -9.18
C ILE A 197 -5.54 5.61 -8.07
N ARG A 198 -6.66 6.25 -8.36
CA ARG A 198 -7.43 7.01 -7.35
C ARG A 198 -8.57 6.15 -6.86
N ALA A 199 -8.75 6.09 -5.54
CA ALA A 199 -9.63 5.11 -4.88
C ALA A 199 -10.30 5.67 -3.63
#